data_AF-A0A9P6HHI2-F1
#
_entry.id   AF-A0A9P6HHI2-F1
#
_cell.length_a   1.000
_cell.length_b   1.000
_cell.length_c   1.000
_cell.angle_alpha   90.00
_cell.angle_beta   90.00
_cell.angle_gamma   90.00
#
_symmetry.space_group_name_H-M   'P 1'
#
loop_
_entity.id
_entity.type
_entity.pdbx_description
1 polymer ?
#
loop_
_entity_poly.entity_id
_entity_poly.type
_entity_poly.pdbx_seq_one_letter_code
_entity_poly.pdbx_strand_id
1 'polypeptide(L)'
;MRHRATSVPYYQGSMSAPPILTTRDLSGKYILNKRLSDSTDKIFKEQGVGWIARLRLSSAPIVTAWIRHFRERGREYLEIDEMFHKRNSTTTERYALDGRPLEFDDVCGRPAVSRGWKIRTTEIKDQFLRRGWVNDVLSHSAIYTKVEGYIRGDLKRRWIEEQTMGFQDIAGDRRFVRHVKLTTEKGEVVEVRLVYDYCDASFDVTKA
;
A
#
# COMPACT_ATOMS: atom_id res chain seq x y z
N MET A 1 -35.63 18.86 -20.07
CA MET A 1 -34.20 19.08 -19.78
C MET A 1 -33.57 17.72 -19.48
N ARG A 2 -32.69 17.22 -20.35
CA ARG A 2 -32.03 15.91 -20.18
C ARG A 2 -30.71 16.12 -19.41
N HIS A 3 -30.60 15.51 -18.23
CA HIS A 3 -29.34 15.45 -17.50
C HIS A 3 -28.32 14.63 -18.31
N ARG A 4 -27.28 15.29 -18.83
CA ARG A 4 -26.09 14.60 -19.33
C ARG A 4 -25.38 13.99 -18.12
N ALA A 5 -25.44 12.66 -18.01
CA ALA A 5 -24.49 11.91 -17.21
C ALA A 5 -23.09 12.19 -17.77
N THR A 6 -22.25 12.87 -17.00
CA THR A 6 -20.82 13.00 -17.28
C THR A 6 -20.20 11.60 -17.14
N SER A 7 -20.00 10.93 -18.28
CA SER A 7 -19.26 9.68 -18.36
C SER A 7 -17.81 9.94 -17.97
N VAL A 8 -17.38 9.41 -16.84
CA VAL A 8 -15.96 9.27 -16.51
C VAL A 8 -15.34 8.37 -17.59
N PRO A 9 -14.22 8.75 -18.25
CA PRO A 9 -13.67 7.98 -19.36
C PRO A 9 -13.33 6.56 -18.91
N TYR A 10 -13.88 5.58 -19.61
CA TYR A 10 -13.63 4.15 -19.37
C TYR A 10 -12.19 3.81 -19.79
N TYR A 11 -11.45 3.21 -18.86
CA TYR A 11 -10.08 2.72 -19.03
C TYR A 11 -10.01 1.56 -20.05
N GLN A 12 -9.05 1.59 -20.98
CA GLN A 12 -8.85 0.54 -22.00
C GLN A 12 -7.71 -0.46 -21.68
N GLY A 13 -7.22 -0.52 -20.43
CA GLY A 13 -6.24 -1.51 -19.97
C GLY A 13 -6.87 -2.58 -19.06
N SER A 14 -6.28 -3.78 -18.99
CA SER A 14 -6.72 -4.81 -18.03
C SER A 14 -6.51 -4.34 -16.60
N MET A 15 -7.60 -4.17 -15.85
CA MET A 15 -7.58 -3.84 -14.41
C MET A 15 -7.15 -5.02 -13.53
N SER A 16 -7.14 -6.23 -14.10
CA SER A 16 -6.70 -7.47 -13.47
C SER A 16 -5.22 -7.69 -13.74
N ALA A 17 -4.45 -7.97 -12.69
CA ALA A 17 -3.03 -8.26 -12.77
C ALA A 17 -2.80 -9.65 -13.37
N PRO A 18 -1.91 -9.80 -14.37
CA PRO A 18 -1.65 -11.08 -14.99
C PRO A 18 -1.07 -12.09 -13.99
N PRO A 19 -1.34 -13.41 -14.13
CA PRO A 19 -0.85 -14.43 -13.21
C PRO A 19 0.69 -14.53 -13.09
N ILE A 20 1.42 -13.99 -14.07
CA ILE A 20 2.89 -13.95 -14.06
C ILE A 20 3.45 -13.03 -12.96
N LEU A 21 2.70 -11.98 -12.56
CA LEU A 21 3.08 -11.12 -11.45
C LEU A 21 2.73 -11.81 -10.15
N THR A 22 3.68 -12.03 -9.25
CA THR A 22 3.47 -12.74 -7.97
C THR A 22 4.16 -11.98 -6.84
N THR A 23 4.07 -12.42 -5.59
CA THR A 23 4.86 -11.80 -4.51
C THR A 23 6.37 -12.00 -4.65
N ARG A 24 6.83 -12.81 -5.62
CA ARG A 24 8.25 -12.87 -6.02
C ARG A 24 8.67 -11.68 -6.89
N ASP A 25 7.72 -11.08 -7.62
CA ASP A 25 7.91 -9.86 -8.40
C ASP A 25 6.55 -9.15 -8.58
N LEU A 26 6.39 -8.06 -7.85
CA LEU A 26 5.18 -7.22 -7.87
C LEU A 26 5.34 -6.03 -8.81
N SER A 27 6.43 -5.96 -9.56
CA SER A 27 6.79 -4.78 -10.33
C SER A 27 5.69 -4.44 -11.33
N GLY A 28 5.29 -3.17 -11.35
CA GLY A 28 4.19 -2.73 -12.19
C GLY A 28 3.66 -1.36 -11.83
N LYS A 29 2.68 -0.92 -12.61
CA LYS A 29 1.94 0.32 -12.37
C LYS A 29 0.54 -0.05 -11.92
N TYR A 30 0.07 0.62 -10.88
CA TYR A 30 -1.21 0.33 -10.25
C TYR A 30 -1.96 1.63 -9.96
N ILE A 31 -3.29 1.59 -9.97
CA ILE A 31 -4.14 2.71 -9.56
C ILE A 31 -4.98 2.29 -8.38
N LEU A 32 -5.02 3.11 -7.33
CA LEU A 32 -5.87 2.85 -6.18
C LEU A 32 -7.35 2.87 -6.59
N ASN A 33 -8.03 1.75 -6.38
CA ASN A 33 -9.47 1.63 -6.55
C ASN A 33 -10.18 2.05 -5.26
N LYS A 34 -10.54 3.32 -5.17
CA LYS A 34 -11.23 3.86 -3.98
C LYS A 34 -12.60 3.24 -3.71
N ARG A 35 -13.27 2.71 -4.74
CA ARG A 35 -14.59 2.08 -4.58
C ARG A 35 -14.50 0.70 -3.93
N LEU A 36 -13.39 -0.01 -4.15
CA LEU A 36 -13.13 -1.34 -3.59
C LEU A 36 -12.28 -1.29 -2.31
N SER A 37 -11.67 -0.14 -2.02
CA SER A 37 -10.87 0.10 -0.82
C SER A 37 -11.76 0.53 0.36
N ASP A 38 -11.30 0.24 1.57
CA ASP A 38 -11.90 0.80 2.78
C ASP A 38 -11.61 2.31 2.86
N SER A 39 -12.48 3.06 3.54
CA SER A 39 -12.22 4.47 3.80
C SER A 39 -10.98 4.64 4.69
N THR A 40 -10.09 5.52 4.26
CA THR A 40 -8.89 5.92 5.02
C THR A 40 -9.20 6.99 6.07
N ASP A 41 -10.47 7.40 6.20
CA ASP A 41 -10.83 8.59 6.98
C ASP A 41 -10.62 8.44 8.48
N LYS A 42 -10.82 7.22 8.99
CA LYS A 42 -10.63 6.91 10.41
C LYS A 42 -9.19 7.09 10.85
N ILE A 43 -8.26 6.85 9.93
CA ILE A 43 -6.86 7.01 10.24
C ILE A 43 -6.53 8.53 10.40
N PHE A 44 -7.31 9.48 9.80
CA PHE A 44 -7.15 10.97 9.95
C PHE A 44 -7.37 11.52 11.34
N LYS A 45 -8.10 10.79 12.18
CA LYS A 45 -8.54 11.32 13.46
C LYS A 45 -7.50 11.13 14.58
N GLU A 46 -6.56 10.20 14.42
CA GLU A 46 -5.55 9.92 15.43
C GLU A 46 -4.35 10.87 15.31
N GLN A 47 -4.40 11.97 16.07
CA GLN A 47 -3.34 12.97 16.12
C GLN A 47 -2.07 12.41 16.80
N GLY A 48 -0.95 12.34 16.06
CA GLY A 48 0.37 11.96 16.62
C GLY A 48 1.05 10.77 15.94
N VAL A 49 0.38 10.14 14.98
CA VAL A 49 0.96 9.08 14.16
C VAL A 49 1.85 9.70 13.06
N GLY A 50 2.76 8.90 12.50
CA GLY A 50 3.50 9.09 11.25
C GLY A 50 2.59 9.25 10.03
N TRP A 51 1.75 10.29 10.08
CA TRP A 51 0.41 10.33 9.52
C TRP A 51 0.28 10.91 8.10
N ILE A 52 1.31 11.60 7.55
CA ILE A 52 1.15 12.21 6.21
C ILE A 52 1.07 11.17 5.08
N ALA A 53 1.56 9.94 5.29
CA ALA A 53 1.49 8.87 4.28
C ALA A 53 0.04 8.46 3.94
N ARG A 54 -0.94 8.72 4.81
CA ARG A 54 -2.35 8.41 4.52
C ARG A 54 -3.24 9.64 4.37
N LEU A 55 -2.76 10.86 4.68
CA LEU A 55 -3.44 12.19 4.51
C LEU A 55 -3.99 12.52 3.13
N ARG A 56 -3.70 11.72 2.12
CA ARG A 56 -3.93 12.07 0.71
C ARG A 56 -4.77 11.05 -0.07
N LEU A 57 -4.88 9.80 0.39
CA LEU A 57 -5.66 8.77 -0.30
C LEU A 57 -7.14 9.17 -0.40
N SER A 58 -7.72 9.75 0.66
CA SER A 58 -9.13 10.17 0.67
C SER A 58 -9.41 11.35 -0.28
N SER A 59 -8.54 12.38 -0.30
CA SER A 59 -8.78 13.62 -1.06
C SER A 59 -8.27 13.64 -2.51
N ALA A 60 -7.24 12.86 -2.85
CA ALA A 60 -6.67 12.86 -4.20
C ALA A 60 -7.57 12.06 -5.16
N PRO A 61 -8.11 12.63 -6.25
CA PRO A 61 -9.07 11.92 -7.11
C PRO A 61 -8.50 10.62 -7.69
N ILE A 62 -7.20 10.60 -7.99
CA ILE A 62 -6.47 9.45 -8.52
C ILE A 62 -5.17 9.30 -7.72
N VAL A 63 -4.82 8.06 -7.38
CA VAL A 63 -3.52 7.71 -6.79
C VAL A 63 -2.90 6.62 -7.65
N THR A 64 -1.72 6.89 -8.20
CA THR A 64 -0.94 5.93 -8.99
C THR A 64 0.23 5.44 -8.15
N ALA A 65 0.41 4.13 -8.08
CA ALA A 65 1.55 3.48 -7.44
C ALA A 65 2.42 2.81 -8.50
N TRP A 66 3.71 3.13 -8.54
CA TRP A 66 4.72 2.38 -9.26
C TRP A 66 5.46 1.51 -8.27
N ILE A 67 5.34 0.21 -8.43
CA ILE A 67 6.02 -0.77 -7.58
C ILE A 67 7.26 -1.25 -8.33
N ARG A 68 8.40 -1.22 -7.64
CA ARG A 68 9.66 -1.81 -8.10
C ARG A 68 10.08 -2.90 -7.11
N HIS A 69 10.13 -4.13 -7.58
CA HIS A 69 10.64 -5.26 -6.81
C HIS A 69 11.98 -5.69 -7.40
N PHE A 70 13.07 -5.47 -6.67
CA PHE A 70 14.42 -5.66 -7.22
C PHE A 70 15.41 -6.18 -6.19
N ARG A 71 16.56 -6.63 -6.69
CA ARG A 71 17.70 -7.04 -5.87
C ARG A 71 18.86 -6.08 -6.08
N GLU A 72 19.45 -5.61 -4.99
CA GLU A 72 20.62 -4.73 -4.99
C GLU A 72 21.61 -5.23 -3.93
N ARG A 73 22.86 -5.47 -4.34
CA ARG A 73 23.95 -5.94 -3.46
C ARG A 73 23.55 -7.16 -2.60
N GLY A 74 22.82 -8.10 -3.20
CA GLY A 74 22.36 -9.34 -2.55
C GLY A 74 21.15 -9.20 -1.63
N ARG A 75 20.58 -7.99 -1.46
CA ARG A 75 19.38 -7.73 -0.67
C ARG A 75 18.19 -7.48 -1.59
N GLU A 76 17.03 -8.01 -1.21
CA GLU A 76 15.77 -7.86 -1.94
C GLU A 76 14.99 -6.67 -1.38
N TYR A 77 14.47 -5.83 -2.27
CA TYR A 77 13.77 -4.60 -1.93
C TYR A 77 12.43 -4.51 -2.64
N LEU A 78 11.46 -3.98 -1.92
CA LEU A 78 10.23 -3.45 -2.48
C LEU A 78 10.27 -1.93 -2.35
N GLU A 79 10.09 -1.22 -3.45
CA GLU A 79 9.90 0.22 -3.45
C GLU A 79 8.55 0.57 -4.09
N ILE A 80 7.84 1.50 -3.48
CA ILE A 80 6.52 1.95 -3.91
C ILE A 80 6.56 3.47 -4.00
N ASP A 81 6.52 3.98 -5.23
CA ASP A 81 6.36 5.41 -5.51
C ASP A 81 4.88 5.70 -5.74
N GLU A 82 4.28 6.52 -4.89
CA GLU A 82 2.88 6.94 -5.04
C GLU A 82 2.78 8.40 -5.47
N MET A 83 1.98 8.66 -6.51
CA MET A 83 1.62 10.01 -6.97
C MET A 83 0.16 10.30 -6.64
N PHE A 84 -0.06 11.38 -5.90
CA PHE A 84 -1.38 11.90 -5.57
C PHE A 84 -1.73 13.03 -6.55
N HIS A 85 -2.42 12.66 -7.63
CA HIS A 85 -2.83 13.59 -8.68
C HIS A 85 -3.68 14.73 -8.13
N LYS A 86 -3.64 15.91 -8.77
CA LYS A 86 -4.23 17.20 -8.32
C LYS A 86 -3.52 17.86 -7.13
N ARG A 87 -2.83 17.11 -6.27
CA ARG A 87 -2.06 17.67 -5.13
C ARG A 87 -0.58 17.87 -5.45
N ASN A 88 -0.11 17.40 -6.62
CA ASN A 88 1.28 17.45 -7.07
C ASN A 88 2.26 17.02 -5.97
N SER A 89 1.92 15.93 -5.29
CA SER A 89 2.72 15.41 -4.19
C SER A 89 2.98 13.93 -4.40
N THR A 90 4.20 13.51 -4.11
CA THR A 90 4.65 12.13 -4.19
C THR A 90 5.08 11.61 -2.81
N THR A 91 5.08 10.30 -2.66
CA THR A 91 5.70 9.60 -1.54
C THR A 91 6.46 8.39 -2.08
N THR A 92 7.55 8.03 -1.42
CA THR A 92 8.32 6.82 -1.71
C THR A 92 8.43 6.02 -0.43
N GLU A 93 7.97 4.77 -0.49
CA GLU A 93 8.14 3.77 0.56
C GLU A 93 9.18 2.76 0.08
N ARG A 94 10.20 2.47 0.90
CA ARG A 94 11.22 1.45 0.57
C ARG A 94 11.35 0.46 1.72
N TYR A 95 11.30 -0.83 1.39
CA TYR A 95 11.40 -1.92 2.35
C TYR A 95 12.50 -2.90 1.93
N ALA A 96 13.42 -3.22 2.83
CA ALA A 96 14.31 -4.37 2.68
C ALA A 96 13.59 -5.63 3.17
N LEU A 97 13.54 -6.67 2.34
CA LEU A 97 12.77 -7.90 2.61
C LEU A 97 13.60 -8.99 3.31
N ASP A 98 14.53 -8.60 4.17
CA ASP A 98 15.46 -9.47 4.90
C ASP A 98 15.35 -9.34 6.43
N GLY A 99 14.34 -8.62 6.91
CA GLY A 99 14.08 -8.37 8.33
C GLY A 99 15.04 -7.40 9.02
N ARG A 100 16.07 -6.92 8.33
CA ARG A 100 17.00 -5.93 8.91
C ARG A 100 16.33 -4.56 8.95
N PRO A 101 16.61 -3.74 9.99
CA PRO A 101 16.04 -2.40 10.08
C PRO A 101 16.54 -1.52 8.93
N LEU A 102 15.64 -0.70 8.40
CA LEU A 102 15.95 0.41 7.50
C LEU A 102 15.37 1.69 8.12
N GLU A 103 16.26 2.60 8.50
CA GLU A 103 15.90 3.92 9.01
C GLU A 103 15.58 4.86 7.87
N PHE A 104 14.56 5.69 8.06
CA PHE A 104 14.14 6.71 7.11
C PHE A 104 13.38 7.81 7.85
N ASP A 105 13.27 8.97 7.24
CA ASP A 105 12.33 9.99 7.69
C ASP A 105 10.98 9.77 7.00
N ASP A 106 9.90 9.77 7.78
CA ASP A 106 8.54 9.79 7.24
C ASP A 106 8.34 11.06 6.39
N VAL A 107 7.24 11.11 5.66
CA VAL A 107 6.88 12.27 4.81
C VAL A 107 6.71 13.60 5.59
N CYS A 108 6.70 13.57 6.93
CA CYS A 108 6.74 14.76 7.79
C CYS A 108 8.15 15.12 8.28
N GLY A 109 9.20 14.39 7.86
CA GLY A 109 10.55 14.55 8.37
C GLY A 109 10.78 13.94 9.76
N ARG A 110 9.97 12.95 10.17
CA ARG A 110 10.12 12.28 11.47
C ARG A 110 10.81 10.93 11.34
N PRO A 111 11.74 10.58 12.25
CA PRO A 111 12.42 9.30 12.20
C PRO A 111 11.46 8.11 12.33
N ALA A 112 11.63 7.14 11.44
CA ALA A 112 10.94 5.86 11.44
C ALA A 112 11.91 4.72 11.09
N VAL A 113 11.56 3.52 11.55
CA VAL A 113 12.31 2.30 11.25
C VAL A 113 11.36 1.31 10.61
N SER A 114 11.71 0.84 9.41
CA SER A 114 10.98 -0.23 8.73
C SER A 114 11.73 -1.54 8.80
N ARG A 115 10.98 -2.64 8.79
CA ARG A 115 11.48 -4.00 8.54
C ARG A 115 10.50 -4.70 7.60
N GLY A 116 11.03 -5.46 6.65
CA GLY A 116 10.23 -6.19 5.67
C GLY A 116 10.62 -7.66 5.58
N TRP A 117 9.67 -8.50 5.19
CA TRP A 117 9.85 -9.94 5.04
C TRP A 117 8.99 -10.49 3.91
N LYS A 118 9.46 -11.58 3.30
CA LYS A 118 8.57 -12.54 2.66
C LYS A 118 8.17 -13.57 3.70
N ILE A 119 6.88 -13.66 4.03
CA ILE A 119 6.39 -14.49 5.12
C ILE A 119 5.23 -15.37 4.65
N ARG A 120 5.16 -16.61 5.16
CA ARG A 120 3.95 -17.43 4.97
C ARG A 120 2.80 -16.80 5.74
N THR A 121 1.62 -16.78 5.13
CA THR A 121 0.43 -16.17 5.73
C THR A 121 0.02 -16.85 7.04
N THR A 122 0.36 -18.14 7.22
CA THR A 122 0.14 -18.89 8.46
C THR A 122 1.02 -18.45 9.62
N GLU A 123 2.15 -17.78 9.36
CA GLU A 123 3.04 -17.22 10.39
C GLU A 123 2.57 -15.82 10.85
N ILE A 124 1.65 -15.19 10.09
CA ILE A 124 1.01 -13.93 10.48
C ILE A 124 -0.10 -14.23 11.49
N LYS A 125 0.09 -13.77 12.73
CA LYS A 125 -0.85 -14.02 13.85
C LYS A 125 -2.17 -13.25 13.68
N ASP A 126 -2.07 -12.03 13.16
CA ASP A 126 -3.22 -11.14 13.01
C ASP A 126 -4.17 -11.64 11.90
N GLN A 127 -5.45 -11.77 12.23
CA GLN A 127 -6.45 -12.33 11.31
C GLN A 127 -6.73 -11.39 10.13
N PHE A 128 -6.70 -10.07 10.35
CA PHE A 128 -6.92 -9.09 9.30
C PHE A 128 -5.77 -9.13 8.30
N LEU A 129 -4.53 -9.18 8.77
CA LEU A 129 -3.34 -9.20 7.91
C LEU A 129 -3.19 -10.52 7.11
N ARG A 130 -3.67 -11.65 7.62
CA ARG A 130 -3.44 -12.97 6.97
C ARG A 130 -4.50 -13.44 5.97
N ARG A 131 -5.63 -12.75 5.80
CA ARG A 131 -6.80 -13.26 5.06
C ARG A 131 -6.88 -12.80 3.60
N GLY A 132 -7.61 -13.55 2.79
CA GLY A 132 -8.09 -13.13 1.45
C GLY A 132 -7.13 -13.34 0.28
N TRP A 133 -5.94 -13.89 0.53
CA TRP A 133 -4.89 -14.02 -0.48
C TRP A 133 -5.15 -15.17 -1.48
N VAL A 134 -4.76 -14.97 -2.74
CA VAL A 134 -4.83 -16.02 -3.77
C VAL A 134 -3.80 -17.13 -3.54
N ASN A 135 -4.02 -18.29 -4.19
CA ASN A 135 -3.26 -19.53 -3.96
C ASN A 135 -1.74 -19.40 -4.16
N ASP A 136 -1.27 -18.59 -5.10
CA ASP A 136 0.16 -18.36 -5.31
C ASP A 136 0.81 -17.64 -4.11
N VAL A 137 0.10 -16.70 -3.47
CA VAL A 137 0.52 -16.06 -2.22
C VAL A 137 0.50 -17.05 -1.06
N LEU A 138 -0.56 -17.86 -0.97
CA LEU A 138 -0.70 -18.87 0.11
C LEU A 138 0.35 -19.98 0.02
N SER A 139 0.72 -20.40 -1.20
CA SER A 139 1.70 -21.46 -1.43
C SER A 139 3.15 -21.01 -1.28
N HIS A 140 3.42 -19.71 -1.34
CA HIS A 140 4.77 -19.16 -1.25
C HIS A 140 4.94 -18.24 -0.04
N SER A 141 4.55 -16.98 -0.19
CA SER A 141 4.70 -15.95 0.83
C SER A 141 3.91 -14.71 0.44
N ALA A 142 3.39 -13.98 1.42
CA ALA A 142 3.04 -12.58 1.27
C ALA A 142 4.27 -11.69 1.53
N ILE A 143 4.19 -10.42 1.15
CA ILE A 143 5.14 -9.41 1.66
C ILE A 143 4.56 -8.84 2.94
N TYR A 144 5.33 -8.87 4.02
CA TYR A 144 4.98 -8.31 5.31
C TYR A 144 5.93 -7.18 5.67
N THR A 145 5.41 -6.06 6.15
CA THR A 145 6.23 -4.96 6.63
C THR A 145 5.74 -4.49 7.99
N LYS A 146 6.70 -4.03 8.81
CA LYS A 146 6.45 -3.37 10.08
C LYS A 146 7.20 -2.06 10.11
N VAL A 147 6.51 -0.96 10.38
CA VAL A 147 7.08 0.37 10.54
C VAL A 147 6.80 0.86 11.95
N GLU A 148 7.84 1.32 12.61
CA GLU A 148 7.80 1.90 13.95
C GLU A 148 8.27 3.35 13.83
N GLY A 149 7.38 4.31 14.10
CA GLY A 149 7.72 5.73 14.04
C GLY A 149 7.61 6.42 15.39
N TYR A 150 8.33 7.53 15.51
CA TYR A 150 8.47 8.30 16.74
C TYR A 150 8.33 9.80 16.45
N ILE A 151 7.81 10.58 17.39
CA ILE A 151 7.86 12.04 17.29
C ILE A 151 9.18 12.53 17.90
N ARG A 152 9.97 13.27 17.12
CA ARG A 152 11.21 13.91 17.61
C ARG A 152 10.85 14.85 18.77
N GLY A 153 11.39 14.58 19.96
CA GLY A 153 11.12 15.35 21.19
C GLY A 153 9.96 14.83 22.04
N ASP A 154 9.19 13.83 21.59
CA ASP A 154 8.14 13.18 22.37
C ASP A 154 8.17 11.66 22.15
N LEU A 155 8.98 10.97 22.96
CA LEU A 155 9.12 9.51 22.93
C LEU A 155 7.85 8.76 23.38
N LYS A 156 6.84 9.47 23.90
CA LYS A 156 5.52 8.96 24.34
C LYS A 156 4.45 9.05 23.24
N ARG A 157 4.86 9.32 22.00
CA ARG A 157 3.99 9.26 20.83
C ARG A 157 4.60 8.32 19.79
N ARG A 158 4.42 7.03 20.04
CA ARG A 158 4.80 5.93 19.15
C ARG A 158 3.58 5.42 18.39
N TRP A 159 3.86 4.86 17.22
CA TRP A 159 2.88 4.14 16.45
C TRP A 159 3.57 2.98 15.73
N ILE A 160 2.80 1.92 15.53
CA ILE A 160 3.22 0.74 14.79
C ILE A 160 2.27 0.57 13.61
N GLU A 161 2.83 0.50 12.42
CA GLU A 161 2.10 0.09 11.22
C GLU A 161 2.58 -1.30 10.80
N GLU A 162 1.66 -2.23 10.67
CA GLU A 162 1.89 -3.55 10.11
C GLU A 162 1.11 -3.67 8.81
N GLN A 163 1.76 -4.15 7.76
CA GLN A 163 1.15 -4.30 6.45
C GLN A 163 1.43 -5.66 5.85
N THR A 164 0.42 -6.25 5.23
CA THR A 164 0.59 -7.41 4.35
C THR A 164 0.17 -7.05 2.93
N MET A 165 1.01 -7.40 1.96
CA MET A 165 0.82 -7.09 0.55
C MET A 165 0.87 -8.36 -0.29
N GLY A 166 0.05 -8.38 -1.33
CA GLY A 166 -0.02 -9.48 -2.28
C GLY A 166 -1.20 -9.30 -3.23
N PHE A 167 -1.70 -10.40 -3.77
CA PHE A 167 -2.85 -10.40 -4.64
C PHE A 167 -4.07 -11.04 -3.98
N GLN A 168 -5.25 -10.53 -4.28
CA GLN A 168 -6.54 -11.12 -3.92
C GLN A 168 -7.41 -11.26 -5.17
N ASP A 169 -8.30 -12.25 -5.16
CA ASP A 169 -9.43 -12.29 -6.10
C ASP A 169 -10.52 -11.38 -5.54
N ILE A 170 -10.88 -10.35 -6.30
CA ILE A 170 -11.94 -9.42 -5.96
C ILE A 170 -12.89 -9.37 -7.15
N ALA A 171 -14.07 -9.96 -6.98
CA ALA A 171 -15.09 -10.05 -8.03
C ALA A 171 -14.57 -10.70 -9.34
N GLY A 172 -13.69 -11.72 -9.23
CA GLY A 172 -13.12 -12.42 -10.38
C GLY A 172 -11.88 -11.76 -10.99
N ASP A 173 -11.50 -10.56 -10.51
CA ASP A 173 -10.27 -9.89 -10.93
C ASP A 173 -9.17 -10.08 -9.90
N ARG A 174 -7.96 -10.38 -10.37
CA ARG A 174 -6.76 -10.49 -9.55
C ARG A 174 -6.20 -9.09 -9.30
N ARG A 175 -6.36 -8.57 -8.09
CA ARG A 175 -5.96 -7.20 -7.73
C ARG A 175 -4.81 -7.18 -6.74
N PHE A 176 -3.93 -6.19 -6.87
CA PHE A 176 -2.92 -5.93 -5.84
C PHE A 176 -3.59 -5.31 -4.62
N VAL A 177 -3.29 -5.82 -3.44
CA VAL A 177 -3.95 -5.43 -2.19
C VAL A 177 -2.93 -5.20 -1.09
N ARG A 178 -3.15 -4.13 -0.32
CA ARG A 178 -2.46 -3.84 0.95
C ARG A 178 -3.48 -3.96 2.09
N HIS A 179 -3.25 -4.89 3.01
CA HIS A 179 -3.93 -4.89 4.31
C HIS A 179 -3.06 -4.14 5.29
N VAL A 180 -3.55 -3.02 5.82
CA VAL A 180 -2.77 -2.15 6.68
C VAL A 180 -3.42 -2.00 8.04
N LYS A 181 -2.66 -2.32 9.09
CA LYS A 181 -3.07 -2.19 10.49
C LYS A 181 -2.18 -1.17 11.17
N LEU A 182 -2.78 -0.13 11.74
CA LEU A 182 -2.11 0.87 12.54
C LEU A 182 -2.49 0.69 14.01
N THR A 183 -1.50 0.68 14.89
CA THR A 183 -1.70 0.66 16.34
C THR A 183 -1.03 1.89 16.97
N THR A 184 -1.79 2.72 17.68
CA THR A 184 -1.26 3.87 18.42
C THR A 184 -0.69 3.42 19.76
N GLU A 185 0.12 4.26 20.40
CA GLU A 185 0.61 4.00 21.76
C GLU A 185 -0.52 3.80 22.80
N LYS A 186 -1.70 4.40 22.56
CA LYS A 186 -2.88 4.22 23.41
C LYS A 186 -3.61 2.89 23.19
N GLY A 187 -3.15 2.07 22.24
CA GLY A 187 -3.76 0.80 21.88
C GLY A 187 -4.95 0.93 20.92
N GLU A 188 -5.20 2.12 20.35
CA GLU A 188 -6.21 2.26 19.30
C GLU A 188 -5.71 1.57 18.04
N VAL A 189 -6.59 0.79 17.43
CA VAL A 189 -6.30 0.01 16.22
C VAL A 189 -7.15 0.53 15.07
N VAL A 190 -6.51 0.77 13.94
CA VAL A 190 -7.19 1.09 12.67
C VAL A 190 -6.73 0.12 11.59
N GLU A 191 -7.68 -0.57 10.98
CA GLU A 191 -7.46 -1.52 9.90
C GLU A 191 -8.08 -0.98 8.60
N VAL A 192 -7.31 -1.03 7.51
CA VAL A 192 -7.76 -0.57 6.18
C VAL A 192 -7.22 -1.48 5.10
N ARG A 193 -8.12 -1.95 4.23
CA ARG A 193 -7.76 -2.63 2.99
C ARG A 193 -7.71 -1.63 1.83
N LEU A 194 -6.55 -1.53 1.18
CA LEU A 194 -6.36 -0.77 -0.05
C LEU A 194 -6.29 -1.74 -1.24
N VAL A 195 -7.10 -1.49 -2.25
CA VAL A 195 -7.22 -2.32 -3.45
C VAL A 195 -6.74 -1.50 -4.64
N TYR A 196 -5.89 -2.09 -5.47
CA TYR A 196 -5.33 -1.44 -6.65
C TYR A 196 -5.62 -2.22 -7.92
N ASP A 197 -6.05 -1.50 -8.95
CA ASP A 197 -6.20 -2.01 -10.31
C ASP A 197 -4.84 -1.99 -11.00
N TYR A 198 -4.52 -3.05 -11.72
CA TYR A 198 -3.30 -3.11 -12.53
C TYR A 198 -3.42 -2.19 -13.75
N CYS A 199 -2.31 -1.56 -14.12
CA CYS A 199 -2.19 -0.80 -15.35
C CYS A 199 -1.11 -1.44 -16.21
N ASP A 200 -1.52 -1.97 -17.35
CA ASP A 200 -0.58 -2.37 -18.39
C ASP A 200 0.25 -1.17 -18.86
N ALA A 201 1.45 -1.41 -19.39
CA ALA A 201 2.44 -0.42 -19.81
C ALA A 201 1.92 0.58 -20.88
N SER A 202 0.75 0.31 -21.48
CA SER A 202 0.02 1.20 -22.40
C SER A 202 -0.72 2.36 -21.71
N PHE A 203 -0.68 2.47 -20.38
CA PHE A 203 -1.45 3.46 -19.63
C PHE A 203 -0.79 4.86 -19.58
N ASP A 204 -1.30 5.78 -20.41
CA ASP A 204 -0.98 7.22 -20.45
C ASP A 204 -1.87 8.04 -19.50
N VAL A 205 -1.26 8.69 -18.51
CA VAL A 205 -1.94 9.47 -17.46
C VAL A 205 -2.25 10.90 -17.93
N THR A 206 -1.71 11.33 -19.07
CA THR A 206 -1.92 12.70 -19.59
C THR A 206 -3.26 12.88 -20.29
N LYS A 207 -4.08 11.83 -20.40
CA LYS A 207 -5.38 11.84 -21.10
C LYS A 207 -6.61 11.70 -20.20
N ALA A 208 -6.47 11.86 -18.88
CA ALA A 208 -7.58 11.83 -17.92
C ALA A 208 -7.82 13.19 -17.26
#